data_AF-A0A9D6IN45-F1
#
_entry.id   AF-A0A9D6IN45-F1
#
_cell.length_a   1.000
_cell.length_b   1.000
_cell.length_c   1.000
_cell.angle_alpha   90.00
_cell.angle_beta   90.00
_cell.angle_gamma   90.00
#
_symmetry.space_group_name_H-M   'P 1'
#
loop_
_entity.id
_entity.type
_entity.pdbx_description
1 polymer ?
#
loop_
_entity_poly.entity_id
_entity_poly.type
_entity_poly.pdbx_seq_one_letter_code
_entity_poly.pdbx_strand_id
1 'polypeptide(L)'
;MARMLCCLCLLLSLPAIALPSGDVRRDEIANRVRLGSFVVAECARGVCLLQDLGGDDLTAVWERPMARALAVGGSTALFKVLGHDRDTLTAADLGDPIHPAFSDLLDRPEIGGISAVEVSGVLHVAFSAVDGGHESIYYMRRERGEWREPRLLSASGCDQPRTMPAIAVTAGRIIVAFAGYDGSDYEVYTVTGDGQLFSAESLVTSNEVAADIFPVFRSTNGAGAELAWTRYGVGESREIIAPVGADGSVREVAETPSVAEPSRTAESLANVFCGFGDSITEGNGSDGYYPALETLLGQNYGASDVINAGFPGEITAGGLARLPSVLASRRPGTVLLMEGTNDVTRNQSSRTIADNMLQMVLRCREAGSVPVLSTLIPRGPNDGFDPNNTATGRANQLLRVSMIQNRIPYVDMFDAFLADPDYRDNLMEDHVHPNGRGYDVMGRQWYEGIARLGPRTPSSVTASQVGNKKQVLVSWPANADSDANGYLVHYGTSPGIYDKVVDAANRTSYRIDNLEYGVTYYFAARCYDRKTNLSGLSPEASVTVSK
;
A
#
# COMPACT_ATOMS: atom_id res chain seq x y z
N MET A 1 -8.01 -18.38 -40.05
CA MET A 1 -7.29 -17.61 -41.09
C MET A 1 -6.81 -16.31 -40.46
N ALA A 2 -5.52 -16.29 -40.09
CA ALA A 2 -4.63 -15.15 -39.77
C ALA A 2 -5.14 -13.94 -38.96
N ARG A 3 -4.71 -13.84 -37.69
CA ARG A 3 -3.65 -12.92 -37.21
C ARG A 3 -3.66 -12.86 -35.67
N MET A 4 -2.76 -13.59 -35.03
CA MET A 4 -2.29 -13.30 -33.67
C MET A 4 -0.83 -13.73 -33.61
N LEU A 5 0.07 -12.75 -33.74
CA LEU A 5 1.52 -12.89 -33.69
C LEU A 5 2.07 -11.62 -33.04
N CYS A 6 2.51 -11.76 -31.78
CA CYS A 6 3.45 -10.90 -31.00
C CYS A 6 3.22 -11.27 -29.52
N CYS A 7 4.11 -11.83 -28.72
CA CYS A 7 5.52 -12.19 -28.85
C CYS A 7 5.76 -13.42 -27.96
N LEU A 8 5.66 -14.62 -28.52
CA LEU A 8 6.03 -15.87 -27.86
C LEU A 8 6.84 -16.70 -28.85
N CYS A 9 8.16 -16.43 -28.94
CA CYS A 9 9.22 -17.33 -29.45
C CYS A 9 10.52 -16.55 -29.71
N LEU A 10 11.45 -16.61 -28.76
CA LEU A 10 12.90 -16.72 -29.02
C LEU A 10 13.55 -16.98 -27.67
N LEU A 11 13.87 -18.25 -27.39
CA LEU A 11 14.94 -18.74 -26.50
C LEU A 11 14.82 -20.26 -26.33
N LEU A 12 15.03 -21.01 -27.41
CA LEU A 12 15.37 -22.44 -27.38
C LEU A 12 16.63 -22.64 -28.22
N SER A 13 17.81 -22.59 -27.58
CA SER A 13 19.03 -23.33 -27.94
C SER A 13 20.27 -22.81 -27.19
N LEU A 14 20.35 -23.08 -25.88
CA LEU A 14 21.61 -23.16 -25.13
C LEU A 14 21.43 -24.29 -24.11
N PRO A 15 22.46 -25.12 -23.82
CA PRO A 15 22.31 -26.20 -22.86
C PRO A 15 21.97 -25.60 -21.50
N ALA A 16 20.81 -25.96 -20.96
CA ALA A 16 20.48 -25.67 -19.58
C ALA A 16 21.52 -26.38 -18.70
N ILE A 17 22.44 -25.63 -18.11
CA ILE A 17 23.18 -26.13 -16.95
C ILE A 17 22.15 -26.19 -15.82
N ALA A 18 21.67 -27.39 -15.54
CA ALA A 18 20.82 -27.66 -14.40
C ALA A 18 21.59 -27.31 -13.11
N LEU A 19 21.13 -26.28 -12.38
CA LEU A 19 21.47 -26.15 -10.98
C LEU A 19 20.80 -27.30 -10.23
N PRO A 20 21.45 -27.93 -9.23
CA PRO A 20 20.85 -29.02 -8.50
C PRO A 20 19.71 -28.47 -7.63
N SER A 21 18.47 -28.56 -8.12
CA SER A 21 17.28 -28.50 -7.27
C SER A 21 17.33 -29.70 -6.32
N GLY A 22 17.38 -29.46 -5.01
CA GLY A 22 17.29 -30.52 -4.01
C GLY A 22 16.46 -30.08 -2.82
N ASP A 23 15.82 -31.04 -2.17
CA ASP A 23 15.09 -30.84 -0.92
C ASP A 23 16.08 -30.66 0.25
N VAL A 24 15.78 -29.76 1.21
CA VAL A 24 16.55 -29.69 2.48
C VAL A 24 16.00 -30.74 3.42
N ARG A 25 16.85 -31.68 3.82
CA ARG A 25 16.51 -32.65 4.86
C ARG A 25 16.89 -32.11 6.23
N ARG A 26 16.13 -32.53 7.25
CA ARG A 26 16.30 -32.09 8.64
C ARG A 26 17.71 -32.31 9.19
N ASP A 27 18.37 -33.39 8.77
CA ASP A 27 19.73 -33.78 9.16
C ASP A 27 20.83 -32.95 8.48
N GLU A 28 20.50 -32.14 7.46
CA GLU A 28 21.44 -31.25 6.78
C GLU A 28 21.54 -29.85 7.42
N ILE A 29 20.69 -29.52 8.39
CA ILE A 29 20.69 -28.22 9.11
C ILE A 29 21.64 -28.28 10.31
N ALA A 30 22.73 -27.53 10.23
CA ALA A 30 23.74 -27.47 11.28
C ALA A 30 23.44 -26.40 12.35
N ASN A 31 22.88 -25.25 11.95
CA ASN A 31 22.51 -24.14 12.84
C ASN A 31 21.29 -23.40 12.29
N ARG A 32 20.50 -22.73 13.14
CA ARG A 32 19.33 -21.95 12.70
C ARG A 32 18.96 -20.86 13.71
N VAL A 33 18.34 -19.77 13.26
CA VAL A 33 17.69 -18.76 14.12
C VAL A 33 16.36 -18.32 13.54
N ARG A 34 15.35 -18.26 14.41
CA ARG A 34 14.02 -17.76 14.12
C ARG A 34 13.97 -16.24 14.31
N LEU A 35 13.49 -15.55 13.28
CA LEU A 35 13.25 -14.11 13.19
C LEU A 35 11.77 -13.91 12.83
N GLY A 36 10.89 -13.86 13.83
CA GLY A 36 9.44 -13.79 13.60
C GLY A 36 8.91 -15.02 12.86
N SER A 37 8.26 -14.82 11.71
CA SER A 37 7.82 -15.89 10.79
C SER A 37 8.94 -16.43 9.91
N PHE A 38 10.15 -15.88 9.98
CA PHE A 38 11.29 -16.36 9.18
C PHE A 38 12.23 -17.22 10.01
N VAL A 39 12.91 -18.15 9.35
CA VAL A 39 14.05 -18.88 9.90
C VAL A 39 15.21 -18.77 8.94
N VAL A 40 16.34 -18.31 9.45
CA VAL A 40 17.62 -18.37 8.75
C VAL A 40 18.34 -19.64 9.22
N ALA A 41 18.58 -20.58 8.32
CA ALA A 41 19.18 -21.87 8.61
C ALA A 41 20.48 -22.07 7.82
N GLU A 42 21.53 -22.56 8.48
CA GLU A 42 22.75 -23.03 7.85
C GLU A 42 22.57 -24.49 7.45
N CYS A 43 22.64 -24.72 6.15
CA CYS A 43 22.50 -26.01 5.51
C CYS A 43 23.89 -26.45 4.99
N ALA A 44 24.12 -27.75 4.78
CA ALA A 44 25.39 -28.27 4.25
C ALA A 44 25.84 -27.65 2.90
N ARG A 45 24.94 -26.94 2.18
CA ARG A 45 25.22 -26.27 0.91
C ARG A 45 25.20 -24.73 0.98
N GLY A 46 25.00 -24.13 2.15
CA GLY A 46 24.94 -22.67 2.35
C GLY A 46 23.78 -22.23 3.24
N VAL A 47 23.47 -20.94 3.24
CA VAL A 47 22.38 -20.38 4.05
C VAL A 47 21.04 -20.47 3.32
N CYS A 48 20.03 -20.95 4.05
CA CYS A 48 18.64 -21.10 3.64
C CYS A 48 17.77 -20.09 4.40
N LEU A 49 16.90 -19.37 3.69
CA LEU A 49 15.83 -18.56 4.30
C LEU A 49 14.50 -19.32 4.16
N LEU A 50 13.89 -19.65 5.29
CA LEU A 50 12.62 -20.36 5.37
C LEU A 50 11.56 -19.43 5.96
N GLN A 51 10.31 -19.55 5.54
CA GLN A 51 9.18 -18.87 6.17
C GLN A 51 8.18 -19.89 6.71
N ASP A 52 7.77 -19.63 7.95
CA ASP A 52 6.69 -20.28 8.67
C ASP A 52 5.36 -19.63 8.26
N LEU A 53 4.58 -20.35 7.47
CA LEU A 53 3.28 -19.91 6.94
C LEU A 53 2.11 -20.33 7.85
N GLY A 54 2.42 -20.95 9.00
CA GLY A 54 1.44 -21.55 9.91
C GLY A 54 0.98 -22.94 9.47
N GLY A 55 1.07 -23.91 10.39
CA GLY A 55 0.88 -25.35 10.13
C GLY A 55 2.18 -26.14 10.32
N ASP A 56 2.21 -27.41 9.93
CA ASP A 56 3.42 -28.25 9.94
C ASP A 56 4.34 -27.98 8.72
N ASP A 57 4.00 -27.02 7.84
CA ASP A 57 4.70 -26.80 6.57
C ASP A 57 5.57 -25.52 6.57
N LEU A 58 6.81 -25.66 6.12
CA LEU A 58 7.73 -24.55 5.82
C LEU A 58 7.91 -24.41 4.32
N THR A 59 7.93 -23.19 3.80
CA THR A 59 8.26 -22.95 2.38
C THR A 59 9.53 -22.11 2.28
N ALA A 60 10.40 -22.46 1.33
CA ALA A 60 11.54 -21.62 0.99
C ALA A 60 11.03 -20.32 0.35
N VAL A 61 11.39 -19.17 0.92
CA VAL A 61 10.94 -17.89 0.40
C VAL A 61 11.73 -17.57 -0.86
N TRP A 62 10.99 -17.33 -1.92
CA TRP A 62 11.54 -17.06 -3.22
C TRP A 62 11.07 -15.67 -3.67
N GLU A 63 12.02 -14.75 -3.85
CA GLU A 63 11.76 -13.47 -4.49
C GLU A 63 11.56 -13.69 -6.00
N ARG A 64 10.33 -13.55 -6.50
CA ARG A 64 10.08 -13.12 -7.90
C ARG A 64 9.73 -11.62 -7.79
N PRO A 65 10.53 -10.74 -8.41
CA PRO A 65 10.54 -10.69 -9.86
C PRO A 65 11.94 -10.83 -10.47
N MET A 66 11.99 -11.59 -11.57
CA MET A 66 13.04 -11.55 -12.60
C MET A 66 14.51 -11.53 -12.16
N ALA A 67 15.03 -12.68 -11.71
CA ALA A 67 16.43 -13.01 -11.97
C ALA A 67 16.59 -14.50 -12.23
N ARG A 68 16.98 -14.84 -13.47
CA ARG A 68 17.89 -15.96 -13.70
C ARG A 68 19.18 -15.63 -12.94
N ALA A 69 19.24 -16.00 -11.66
CA ALA A 69 20.50 -16.08 -10.95
C ALA A 69 21.31 -17.23 -11.57
N LEU A 70 22.15 -16.89 -12.55
CA LEU A 70 23.19 -17.79 -13.02
C LEU A 70 24.21 -17.88 -11.88
N ALA A 71 24.14 -18.96 -11.10
CA ALA A 71 25.12 -19.22 -10.06
C ALA A 71 26.49 -19.44 -10.70
N VAL A 72 27.43 -18.55 -10.40
CA VAL A 72 28.86 -18.87 -10.49
C VAL A 72 29.54 -18.16 -9.33
N GLY A 73 30.14 -18.93 -8.41
CA GLY A 73 31.30 -18.50 -7.62
C GLY A 73 31.11 -17.82 -6.25
N GLY A 74 29.98 -18.02 -5.57
CA GLY A 74 29.82 -17.70 -4.14
C GLY A 74 28.52 -18.34 -3.64
N SER A 75 28.58 -19.09 -2.54
CA SER A 75 27.53 -20.04 -2.14
C SER A 75 26.22 -19.37 -1.69
N THR A 76 25.33 -19.06 -2.63
CA THR A 76 23.89 -18.95 -2.36
C THR A 76 23.23 -20.22 -2.91
N ALA A 77 22.88 -21.18 -2.04
CA ALA A 77 22.20 -22.40 -2.45
C ALA A 77 20.69 -22.22 -2.34
N LEU A 78 20.00 -22.50 -3.46
CA LEU A 78 18.55 -22.50 -3.58
C LEU A 78 18.03 -23.86 -3.08
N PHE A 79 17.03 -23.86 -2.20
CA PHE A 79 16.39 -25.09 -1.75
C PHE A 79 14.87 -25.00 -1.87
N LYS A 80 14.23 -26.11 -2.21
CA LYS A 80 12.77 -26.24 -2.29
C LYS A 80 12.32 -27.13 -1.13
N VAL A 81 11.25 -26.76 -0.42
CA VAL A 81 10.57 -27.69 0.50
C VAL A 81 9.29 -28.11 -0.21
N LEU A 82 9.26 -29.34 -0.73
CA LEU A 82 8.04 -29.97 -1.23
C LEU A 82 7.53 -30.92 -0.16
N GLY A 83 6.42 -30.55 0.49
CA GLY A 83 5.69 -31.45 1.36
C GLY A 83 5.09 -32.59 0.53
N HIS A 84 5.69 -33.78 0.60
CA HIS A 84 4.94 -35.03 0.48
C HIS A 84 5.65 -36.30 0.98
N ASP A 85 6.91 -36.24 1.40
CA ASP A 85 7.60 -37.39 2.02
C ASP A 85 7.97 -37.12 3.49
N ARG A 86 7.86 -38.17 4.31
CA ARG A 86 7.85 -38.19 5.79
C ARG A 86 9.10 -37.64 6.52
N ASP A 87 10.03 -36.98 5.81
CA ASP A 87 11.30 -36.47 6.33
C ASP A 87 11.45 -34.92 6.20
N THR A 88 10.38 -34.19 5.93
CA THR A 88 10.36 -32.72 5.82
C THR A 88 10.27 -32.01 7.18
N LEU A 89 10.93 -30.83 7.28
CA LEU A 89 10.96 -29.98 8.48
C LEU A 89 9.58 -29.41 8.83
N THR A 90 9.17 -29.54 10.10
CA THR A 90 7.95 -28.93 10.64
C THR A 90 8.21 -27.70 11.51
N ALA A 91 7.19 -26.87 11.76
CA ALA A 91 7.28 -25.75 12.71
C ALA A 91 7.70 -26.19 14.13
N ALA A 92 7.33 -27.41 14.54
CA ALA A 92 7.72 -28.03 15.80
C ALA A 92 9.20 -28.43 15.84
N ASP A 93 9.82 -28.73 14.69
CA ASP A 93 11.24 -29.07 14.58
C ASP A 93 12.17 -27.86 14.69
N LEU A 94 11.60 -26.66 14.58
CA LEU A 94 12.29 -25.37 14.69
C LEU A 94 12.24 -24.76 16.10
N GLY A 95 11.76 -25.50 17.10
CA GLY A 95 11.47 -25.07 18.48
C GLY A 95 12.66 -24.63 19.35
N ASP A 96 13.63 -23.90 18.82
CA ASP A 96 14.65 -23.19 19.63
C ASP A 96 14.12 -21.82 20.08
N PRO A 97 14.57 -21.32 21.25
CA PRO A 97 14.15 -20.03 21.76
C PRO A 97 14.52 -18.92 20.77
N ILE A 98 13.64 -17.94 20.63
CA ILE A 98 13.97 -16.75 19.86
C ILE A 98 15.23 -16.11 20.45
N HIS A 99 16.13 -15.67 19.59
CA HIS A 99 17.38 -15.06 20.01
C HIS A 99 17.10 -13.95 21.04
N PRO A 100 17.82 -13.86 22.18
CA PRO A 100 17.50 -12.92 23.26
C PRO A 100 17.42 -11.45 22.83
N ALA A 101 18.26 -11.02 21.89
CA ALA A 101 18.16 -9.67 21.29
C ALA A 101 16.82 -9.40 20.59
N PHE A 102 16.11 -10.45 20.22
CA PHE A 102 14.80 -10.41 19.62
C PHE A 102 13.67 -10.70 20.62
N SER A 103 13.93 -11.06 21.88
CA SER A 103 12.83 -11.17 22.86
C SER A 103 12.16 -9.82 23.07
N ASP A 104 12.94 -8.74 23.06
CA ASP A 104 12.45 -7.38 23.21
C ASP A 104 11.84 -6.84 21.90
N LEU A 105 12.34 -7.29 20.73
CA LEU A 105 11.70 -7.08 19.41
C LEU A 105 10.53 -8.02 19.15
N LEU A 106 10.23 -9.01 19.98
CA LEU A 106 9.09 -9.90 19.76
C LEU A 106 7.86 -9.49 20.53
N ASP A 107 8.05 -8.77 21.62
CA ASP A 107 6.93 -8.19 22.34
C ASP A 107 6.21 -7.17 21.43
N ARG A 108 6.93 -6.54 20.46
CA ARG A 108 6.48 -5.71 19.30
C ARG A 108 7.70 -5.57 18.35
N PRO A 109 7.80 -6.09 17.08
CA PRO A 109 6.87 -5.93 15.96
C PRO A 109 6.84 -7.08 14.89
N GLU A 110 6.08 -6.88 13.81
CA GLU A 110 6.16 -7.65 12.55
C GLU A 110 7.51 -7.41 11.85
N ILE A 111 8.24 -8.48 11.49
CA ILE A 111 9.35 -8.41 10.53
C ILE A 111 8.74 -8.46 9.12
N GLY A 112 9.07 -7.48 8.27
CA GLY A 112 8.56 -7.41 6.90
C GLY A 112 9.45 -8.17 5.92
N GLY A 113 10.53 -7.54 5.46
CA GLY A 113 11.51 -8.09 4.52
C GLY A 113 12.81 -8.52 5.18
N ILE A 114 13.49 -9.49 4.58
CA ILE A 114 14.78 -10.00 5.07
C ILE A 114 15.66 -10.44 3.89
N SER A 115 16.95 -10.12 3.97
CA SER A 115 17.97 -10.50 3.00
C SER A 115 19.25 -10.90 3.75
N ALA A 116 19.95 -11.92 3.24
CA ALA A 116 21.12 -12.47 3.91
C ALA A 116 22.22 -12.88 2.93
N VAL A 117 23.47 -12.73 3.35
CA VAL A 117 24.66 -13.15 2.59
C VAL A 117 25.72 -13.70 3.55
N GLU A 118 26.32 -14.83 3.20
CA GLU A 118 27.43 -15.41 3.94
C GLU A 118 28.76 -15.14 3.23
N VAL A 119 29.74 -14.54 3.93
CA VAL A 119 31.09 -14.33 3.41
C VAL A 119 32.11 -14.70 4.48
N SER A 120 33.06 -15.55 4.11
CA SER A 120 34.19 -15.97 4.98
C SER A 120 33.75 -16.52 6.35
N GLY A 121 32.64 -17.26 6.40
CA GLY A 121 32.10 -17.83 7.64
C GLY A 121 31.41 -16.82 8.57
N VAL A 122 31.12 -15.63 8.06
CA VAL A 122 30.27 -14.63 8.71
C VAL A 122 28.97 -14.51 7.92
N LEU A 123 27.85 -14.73 8.61
CA LEU A 123 26.53 -14.53 8.04
C LEU A 123 26.06 -13.12 8.34
N HIS A 124 25.81 -12.34 7.29
CA HIS A 124 25.30 -10.98 7.35
C HIS A 124 23.82 -10.99 6.99
N VAL A 125 23.00 -10.32 7.79
CA VAL A 125 21.54 -10.27 7.60
C VAL A 125 21.08 -8.82 7.70
N ALA A 126 20.34 -8.36 6.70
CA ALA A 126 19.56 -7.13 6.75
C ALA A 126 18.07 -7.49 6.79
N PHE A 127 17.30 -6.81 7.64
CA PHE A 127 15.87 -7.07 7.75
C PHE A 127 15.12 -5.78 8.09
N SER A 128 13.83 -5.73 7.79
CA SER A 128 12.96 -4.62 8.15
C SER A 128 12.01 -5.01 9.27
N ALA A 129 11.81 -4.10 10.23
CA ALA A 129 10.98 -4.33 11.41
C ALA A 129 10.33 -3.02 11.86
N VAL A 130 9.14 -3.09 12.48
CA VAL A 130 8.41 -1.89 12.90
C VAL A 130 8.90 -1.36 14.25
N ASP A 131 9.55 -0.21 14.28
CA ASP A 131 9.93 0.47 15.52
C ASP A 131 9.41 1.90 15.51
N GLY A 132 8.98 2.41 16.67
CA GLY A 132 8.48 3.78 16.79
C GLY A 132 7.22 4.13 15.97
N GLY A 133 6.57 3.16 15.32
CA GLY A 133 5.35 3.37 14.52
C GLY A 133 5.53 3.23 13.01
N HIS A 134 6.74 3.01 12.49
CA HIS A 134 7.01 2.80 11.06
C HIS A 134 8.02 1.66 10.84
N GLU A 135 8.06 1.12 9.62
CA GLU A 135 9.03 0.09 9.26
C GLU A 135 10.44 0.69 9.10
N SER A 136 11.44 0.06 9.70
CA SER A 136 12.85 0.50 9.74
C SER A 136 13.79 -0.63 9.35
N ILE A 137 14.98 -0.29 8.84
CA ILE A 137 15.99 -1.28 8.41
C ILE A 137 16.99 -1.55 9.53
N TYR A 138 17.22 -2.83 9.78
CA TYR A 138 18.18 -3.33 10.74
C TYR A 138 19.21 -4.23 10.07
N TYR A 139 20.37 -4.31 10.70
CA TYR A 139 21.44 -5.23 10.34
C TYR A 139 21.89 -6.05 11.56
N MET A 140 22.18 -7.32 11.34
CA MET A 140 22.79 -8.21 12.32
C MET A 140 23.80 -9.13 11.63
N ARG A 141 24.70 -9.71 12.41
CA ARG A 141 25.63 -10.72 11.90
C ARG A 141 25.82 -11.88 12.86
N ARG A 142 26.14 -13.04 12.30
CA ARG A 142 26.61 -14.22 13.03
C ARG A 142 28.05 -14.48 12.68
N GLU A 143 28.89 -14.66 13.69
CA GLU A 143 30.30 -14.98 13.54
C GLU A 143 30.70 -16.00 14.61
N ARG A 144 31.43 -17.06 14.21
CA ARG A 144 31.89 -18.13 15.12
C ARG A 144 30.76 -18.77 15.93
N GLY A 145 29.58 -18.90 15.32
CA GLY A 145 28.42 -19.52 15.95
C GLY A 145 27.55 -18.58 16.78
N GLU A 146 28.01 -17.36 17.05
CA GLU A 146 27.31 -16.39 17.90
C GLU A 146 26.72 -15.25 17.08
N TRP A 147 25.49 -14.84 17.42
CA TRP A 147 24.86 -13.66 16.86
C TRP A 147 25.29 -12.40 17.62
N ARG A 148 25.36 -11.30 16.89
CA ARG A 148 25.54 -9.96 17.45
C ARG A 148 24.20 -9.24 17.54
N GLU A 149 24.11 -8.30 18.47
CA GLU A 149 22.92 -7.44 18.65
C GLU A 149 22.52 -6.75 17.34
N PRO A 150 21.21 -6.69 17.02
CA PRO A 150 20.70 -5.94 15.89
C PRO A 150 21.03 -4.46 15.98
N ARG A 151 21.30 -3.85 14.84
CA ARG A 151 21.59 -2.43 14.72
C ARG A 151 20.62 -1.76 13.75
N LEU A 152 19.98 -0.68 14.18
CA LEU A 152 19.22 0.21 13.32
C LEU A 152 20.14 0.88 12.29
N LEU A 153 19.83 0.73 11.00
CA LEU A 153 20.52 1.34 9.88
C LEU A 153 19.77 2.55 9.30
N SER A 154 18.43 2.51 9.29
CA SER A 154 17.64 3.62 8.79
C SER A 154 17.66 4.83 9.72
N ALA A 155 17.40 6.02 9.16
CA ALA A 155 17.44 7.28 9.89
C ALA A 155 16.43 7.27 11.06
N SER A 156 16.93 7.47 12.28
CA SER A 156 16.10 7.54 13.48
C SER A 156 15.14 8.74 13.43
N GLY A 157 13.85 8.52 13.69
CA GLY A 157 12.85 9.57 13.79
C GLY A 157 12.27 10.06 12.46
N CYS A 158 12.40 9.27 11.38
CA CYS A 158 11.64 9.54 10.17
C CYS A 158 10.26 8.86 10.21
N ASP A 159 9.21 9.62 9.95
CA ASP A 159 7.80 9.15 9.97
C ASP A 159 7.40 8.39 8.68
N GLN A 160 8.38 7.89 7.92
CA GLN A 160 8.15 7.21 6.64
C GLN A 160 8.77 5.81 6.66
N PRO A 161 8.13 4.82 6.01
CA PRO A 161 8.63 3.45 6.01
C PRO A 161 9.94 3.32 5.23
N ARG A 162 10.87 2.52 5.78
CA ARG A 162 11.96 1.89 5.04
C ARG A 162 11.74 0.38 5.04
N THR A 163 11.76 -0.20 3.86
CA THR A 163 11.39 -1.61 3.68
C THR A 163 12.19 -2.23 2.52
N MET A 164 11.92 -3.50 2.22
CA MET A 164 12.53 -4.26 1.14
C MET A 164 14.07 -4.21 1.18
N PRO A 165 14.71 -4.67 2.27
CA PRO A 165 16.16 -4.65 2.37
C PRO A 165 16.80 -5.67 1.42
N ALA A 166 17.92 -5.30 0.82
CA ALA A 166 18.86 -6.20 0.16
C ALA A 166 20.26 -5.98 0.71
N ILE A 167 21.04 -7.06 0.83
CA ILE A 167 22.41 -7.00 1.35
C ILE A 167 23.41 -7.67 0.42
N ALA A 168 24.57 -7.05 0.27
CA ALA A 168 25.74 -7.62 -0.39
C ALA A 168 27.02 -7.30 0.38
N VAL A 169 28.05 -8.10 0.13
CA VAL A 169 29.41 -7.83 0.58
C VAL A 169 30.32 -7.79 -0.64
N THR A 170 30.92 -6.64 -0.91
CA THR A 170 31.82 -6.42 -2.05
C THR A 170 33.08 -5.69 -1.61
N ALA A 171 34.24 -6.14 -2.08
CA ALA A 171 35.56 -5.60 -1.68
C ALA A 171 35.76 -5.45 -0.16
N GLY A 172 35.16 -6.36 0.64
CA GLY A 172 35.23 -6.33 2.11
C GLY A 172 34.31 -5.30 2.78
N ARG A 173 33.43 -4.63 2.01
CA ARG A 173 32.41 -3.70 2.52
C ARG A 173 31.03 -4.34 2.44
N ILE A 174 30.26 -4.12 3.49
CA ILE A 174 28.84 -4.45 3.57
C ILE A 174 28.06 -3.29 2.96
N ILE A 175 27.12 -3.62 2.09
CA ILE A 175 26.21 -2.66 1.48
C ILE A 175 24.80 -3.18 1.69
N VAL A 176 23.98 -2.34 2.32
CA VAL A 176 22.56 -2.59 2.50
C VAL A 176 21.81 -1.58 1.65
N ALA A 177 21.04 -2.06 0.68
CA ALA A 177 20.10 -1.26 -0.10
C ALA A 177 18.69 -1.47 0.45
N PHE A 178 17.84 -0.47 0.36
CA PHE A 178 16.43 -0.58 0.78
C PHE A 178 15.59 0.48 0.07
N ALA A 179 14.28 0.25 0.00
CA ALA A 179 13.33 1.23 -0.50
C ALA A 179 12.84 2.09 0.69
N GLY A 180 12.83 3.40 0.53
CA GLY A 180 12.32 4.34 1.53
C GLY A 180 11.35 5.33 0.90
N TYR A 181 10.21 5.58 1.55
CA TYR A 181 9.28 6.59 1.07
C TYR A 181 9.76 7.98 1.51
N ASP A 182 9.94 8.90 0.56
CA ASP A 182 10.50 10.23 0.83
C ASP A 182 9.44 11.31 1.11
N GLY A 183 8.16 10.94 0.95
CA GLY A 183 7.02 11.84 1.01
C GLY A 183 6.36 12.07 -0.35
N SER A 184 6.95 11.62 -1.45
CA SER A 184 6.38 11.65 -2.80
C SER A 184 6.17 10.23 -3.32
N ASP A 185 7.25 9.46 -3.40
CA ASP A 185 7.30 8.07 -3.83
C ASP A 185 8.40 7.31 -3.08
N TYR A 186 8.61 6.04 -3.45
CA TYR A 186 9.68 5.23 -2.89
C TYR A 186 10.96 5.44 -3.68
N GLU A 187 12.05 5.65 -2.97
CA GLU A 187 13.39 5.77 -3.53
C GLU A 187 14.31 4.70 -2.97
N VAL A 188 15.33 4.34 -3.74
CA VAL A 188 16.39 3.43 -3.29
C VAL A 188 17.41 4.22 -2.49
N TYR A 189 17.68 3.74 -1.28
CA TYR A 189 18.74 4.20 -0.41
C TYR A 189 19.77 3.12 -0.22
N THR A 190 21.00 3.52 0.09
CA THR A 190 22.07 2.61 0.49
C THR A 190 22.73 3.07 1.79
N VAL A 191 23.15 2.09 2.59
CA VAL A 191 23.99 2.27 3.76
C VAL A 191 25.19 1.33 3.62
N THR A 192 26.40 1.85 3.81
CA THR A 192 27.65 1.10 3.62
C THR A 192 28.41 0.99 4.94
N GLY A 193 29.10 -0.12 5.18
CA GLY A 193 29.83 -0.31 6.44
C GLY A 193 30.77 -1.50 6.46
N ASP A 194 31.39 -1.71 7.63
CA ASP A 194 32.29 -2.84 7.92
C ASP A 194 31.64 -3.86 8.90
N GLY A 195 30.36 -3.66 9.21
CA GLY A 195 29.60 -4.45 10.17
C GLY A 195 29.75 -4.00 11.62
N GLN A 196 30.60 -3.01 11.91
CA GLN A 196 30.68 -2.31 13.20
C GLN A 196 30.34 -0.84 13.11
N LEU A 197 30.60 -0.19 11.97
CA LEU A 197 30.22 1.18 11.67
C LEU A 197 29.58 1.21 10.28
N PHE A 198 28.52 2.02 10.17
CA PHE A 198 27.78 2.22 8.94
C PHE A 198 27.68 3.72 8.66
N SER A 199 27.63 4.07 7.36
CA SER A 199 27.35 5.42 6.90
C SER A 199 25.94 5.87 7.27
N ALA A 200 25.65 7.16 7.08
CA ALA A 200 24.26 7.61 6.96
C ALA A 200 23.61 7.03 5.68
N GLU A 201 22.28 7.13 5.60
CA GLU A 201 21.53 6.82 4.38
C GLU A 201 22.06 7.67 3.21
N SER A 202 22.41 7.03 2.11
CA SER A 202 22.75 7.68 0.85
C SER A 202 21.64 7.42 -0.15
N LEU A 203 21.01 8.50 -0.60
CA LEU A 203 20.00 8.45 -1.66
C LEU A 203 20.65 7.99 -2.98
N VAL A 204 20.06 6.99 -3.64
CA VAL A 204 20.51 6.46 -4.94
C VAL A 204 19.68 7.00 -6.08
N THR A 205 18.37 7.10 -5.88
CA THR A 205 17.38 7.54 -6.86
C THR A 205 16.64 8.79 -6.34
N SER A 206 16.27 9.70 -7.23
CA SER A 206 15.58 10.96 -6.87
C SER A 206 14.70 11.39 -8.04
N ASN A 207 13.72 10.57 -8.36
CA ASN A 207 12.81 10.75 -9.47
C ASN A 207 11.41 11.12 -8.92
N GLU A 208 10.72 12.09 -9.50
CA GLU A 208 9.51 12.64 -8.85
C GLU A 208 8.21 11.85 -9.13
N VAL A 209 8.23 10.79 -9.95
CA VAL A 209 7.00 10.20 -10.52
C VAL A 209 7.06 8.68 -10.70
N ALA A 210 7.97 7.97 -10.04
CA ALA A 210 8.06 6.52 -10.16
C ALA A 210 8.70 5.87 -8.93
N ALA A 211 7.95 5.00 -8.26
CA ALA A 211 8.47 4.25 -7.13
C ALA A 211 9.61 3.31 -7.55
N ASP A 212 10.77 3.52 -6.97
CA ASP A 212 11.91 2.63 -7.02
C ASP A 212 11.90 1.69 -5.81
N ILE A 213 11.49 0.46 -6.06
CA ILE A 213 11.25 -0.55 -5.03
C ILE A 213 11.95 -1.87 -5.37
N PHE A 214 12.00 -2.79 -4.40
CA PHE A 214 12.66 -4.09 -4.53
C PHE A 214 14.12 -4.00 -5.01
N PRO A 215 15.00 -3.28 -4.28
CA PRO A 215 16.43 -3.34 -4.56
C PRO A 215 16.92 -4.79 -4.39
N VAL A 216 17.78 -5.25 -5.30
CA VAL A 216 18.43 -6.57 -5.26
C VAL A 216 19.86 -6.44 -5.76
N PHE A 217 20.80 -7.10 -5.08
CA PHE A 217 22.18 -7.16 -5.54
C PHE A 217 22.40 -8.33 -6.51
N ARG A 218 23.10 -8.06 -7.62
CA ARG A 218 23.56 -9.07 -8.56
C ARG A 218 25.06 -9.29 -8.33
N SER A 219 25.45 -10.53 -8.04
CA SER A 219 26.86 -10.86 -7.80
C SER A 219 27.65 -10.97 -9.11
N THR A 220 28.81 -10.30 -9.16
CA THR A 220 29.87 -10.60 -10.13
C THR A 220 31.12 -11.00 -9.35
N ASN A 221 31.68 -12.17 -9.65
CA ASN A 221 32.87 -12.67 -8.96
C ASN A 221 34.05 -11.70 -9.07
N GLY A 222 34.39 -11.05 -7.96
CA GLY A 222 35.70 -10.42 -7.73
C GLY A 222 35.99 -9.10 -8.43
N ALA A 223 35.04 -8.50 -9.16
CA ALA A 223 35.29 -7.26 -9.91
C ALA A 223 34.24 -6.14 -9.72
N GLY A 224 33.10 -6.42 -9.07
CA GLY A 224 32.06 -5.40 -8.79
C GLY A 224 30.76 -6.03 -8.29
N ALA A 225 29.90 -5.22 -7.66
CA ALA A 225 28.49 -5.58 -7.46
C ALA A 225 27.64 -4.69 -8.37
N GLU A 226 26.47 -5.17 -8.78
CA GLU A 226 25.46 -4.33 -9.40
C GLU A 226 24.25 -4.30 -8.48
N LEU A 227 23.67 -3.12 -8.29
CA LEU A 227 22.39 -2.95 -7.62
C LEU A 227 21.32 -2.82 -8.71
N ALA A 228 20.36 -3.73 -8.71
CA ALA A 228 19.17 -3.61 -9.53
C ALA A 228 17.97 -3.23 -8.66
N TRP A 229 16.98 -2.55 -9.23
CA TRP A 229 15.70 -2.29 -8.58
C TRP A 229 14.59 -2.19 -9.62
N THR A 230 13.34 -2.23 -9.16
CA THR A 230 12.18 -2.09 -10.03
C THR A 230 11.61 -0.68 -9.92
N ARG A 231 11.59 0.03 -11.04
CA ARG A 231 10.89 1.31 -11.18
C ARG A 231 9.46 1.08 -11.64
N TYR A 232 8.51 1.51 -10.83
CA TYR A 232 7.08 1.50 -11.12
C TYR A 232 6.62 2.90 -11.54
N GLY A 233 6.44 3.09 -12.84
CA GLY A 233 5.95 4.33 -13.43
C GLY A 233 4.51 4.19 -13.95
N VAL A 234 4.02 5.25 -14.59
CA VAL A 234 2.66 5.29 -15.13
C VAL A 234 2.48 4.26 -16.25
N GLY A 235 1.86 3.12 -15.92
CA GLY A 235 1.49 2.09 -16.89
C GLY A 235 2.63 1.13 -17.30
N GLU A 236 3.81 1.26 -16.70
CA GLU A 236 4.94 0.37 -16.96
C GLU A 236 5.80 0.13 -15.71
N SER A 237 6.36 -1.07 -15.63
CA SER A 237 7.36 -1.44 -14.64
C SER A 237 8.64 -1.85 -15.38
N ARG A 238 9.77 -1.25 -15.01
CA ARG A 238 11.07 -1.54 -15.63
C ARG A 238 12.12 -1.80 -14.58
N GLU A 239 13.05 -2.68 -14.91
CA GLU A 239 14.23 -2.92 -14.09
C GLU A 239 15.32 -1.91 -14.43
N ILE A 240 15.89 -1.30 -13.39
CA ILE A 240 17.05 -0.41 -13.49
C ILE A 240 18.24 -1.11 -12.84
N ILE A 241 19.44 -0.93 -13.39
CA ILE A 241 20.67 -1.54 -12.89
C ILE A 241 21.74 -0.45 -12.81
N ALA A 242 22.36 -0.30 -11.64
CA ALA A 242 23.49 0.60 -11.41
C ALA A 242 24.72 -0.15 -10.90
N PRO A 243 25.93 0.21 -11.37
CA PRO A 243 27.15 -0.36 -10.85
C PRO A 243 27.40 0.13 -9.42
N VAL A 244 27.93 -0.75 -8.59
CA VAL A 244 28.36 -0.45 -7.23
C VAL A 244 29.86 -0.16 -7.26
N GLY A 245 30.25 1.05 -6.85
CA GLY A 245 31.64 1.48 -6.76
C GLY A 245 32.44 0.65 -5.75
N ALA A 246 33.77 0.65 -5.87
CA ALA A 246 34.66 -0.02 -4.92
C ALA A 246 34.54 0.56 -3.49
N ASP A 247 34.07 1.81 -3.38
CA ASP A 247 33.75 2.46 -2.12
C ASP A 247 32.34 2.12 -1.60
N GLY A 248 31.57 1.31 -2.33
CA GLY A 248 30.18 0.98 -2.03
C GLY A 248 29.17 2.04 -2.45
N SER A 249 29.60 3.12 -3.11
CA SER A 249 28.68 4.12 -3.64
C SER A 249 27.88 3.55 -4.82
N VAL A 250 26.58 3.85 -4.84
CA VAL A 250 25.70 3.57 -5.97
C VAL A 250 25.18 4.89 -6.47
N ARG A 251 25.23 5.10 -7.79
CA ARG A 251 24.68 6.31 -8.43
C ARG A 251 23.85 5.87 -9.60
N GLU A 252 22.61 6.33 -9.64
CA GLU A 252 21.81 6.23 -10.84
C GLU A 252 22.44 7.08 -11.96
N VAL A 253 22.44 6.57 -13.20
CA VAL A 253 22.79 7.37 -14.37
C VAL A 253 21.62 8.31 -14.62
N ALA A 254 21.80 9.59 -14.34
CA ALA A 254 20.75 10.60 -14.39
C ALA A 254 19.95 10.55 -15.71
N GLU A 255 18.67 10.22 -15.63
CA GLU A 255 17.71 10.49 -16.70
C GLU A 255 17.26 11.95 -16.63
N THR A 256 17.05 12.56 -17.79
CA THR A 256 16.52 13.93 -17.92
C THR A 256 15.15 14.02 -17.24
N PRO A 257 14.90 15.06 -16.42
CA PRO A 257 13.63 15.18 -15.71
C PRO A 257 12.46 15.29 -16.68
N SER A 258 11.43 14.48 -16.45
CA SER A 258 10.14 14.61 -17.10
C SER A 258 9.43 15.86 -16.57
N VAL A 259 8.82 16.60 -17.48
CA VAL A 259 8.25 17.94 -17.28
C VAL A 259 7.17 17.93 -16.20
N ALA A 260 7.30 18.85 -15.23
CA ALA A 260 6.26 19.19 -14.27
C ALA A 260 4.99 19.67 -15.00
N GLU A 261 3.86 19.03 -14.71
CA GLU A 261 2.54 19.46 -15.21
C GLU A 261 1.99 20.63 -14.36
N PRO A 262 1.20 21.54 -14.95
CA PRO A 262 0.90 22.83 -14.38
C PRO A 262 -0.21 22.75 -13.31
N SER A 263 -0.06 23.54 -12.25
CA SER A 263 -1.14 23.85 -11.33
C SER A 263 -2.24 24.66 -12.05
N ARG A 264 -3.42 24.06 -12.19
CA ARG A 264 -4.67 24.76 -12.57
C ARG A 264 -5.85 24.22 -11.76
N THR A 265 -6.75 25.12 -11.40
CA THR A 265 -7.78 25.00 -10.36
C THR A 265 -8.74 23.81 -10.52
N ALA A 266 -9.07 23.23 -9.37
CA ALA A 266 -9.89 22.05 -9.15
C ALA A 266 -11.38 22.26 -9.42
N GLU A 267 -11.91 21.64 -10.47
CA GLU A 267 -13.27 21.10 -10.43
C GLU A 267 -13.17 19.62 -10.76
N SER A 268 -13.36 18.78 -9.74
CA SER A 268 -13.56 17.34 -9.88
C SER A 268 -14.95 17.07 -10.46
N LEU A 269 -15.05 16.10 -11.36
CA LEU A 269 -16.33 15.74 -11.99
C LEU A 269 -17.12 14.83 -11.04
N ALA A 270 -18.23 15.33 -10.53
CA ALA A 270 -19.03 14.75 -9.46
C ALA A 270 -19.44 13.27 -9.66
N ASN A 271 -19.74 12.91 -10.90
CA ASN A 271 -20.24 11.58 -11.26
C ASN A 271 -19.16 10.69 -11.90
N VAL A 272 -17.87 11.04 -11.72
CA VAL A 272 -16.74 10.22 -12.16
C VAL A 272 -16.16 9.51 -10.96
N PHE A 273 -16.36 8.20 -10.93
CA PHE A 273 -15.82 7.28 -9.94
C PHE A 273 -14.60 6.58 -10.52
N CYS A 274 -13.53 6.41 -9.75
CA CYS A 274 -12.34 5.69 -10.21
C CYS A 274 -12.05 4.53 -9.27
N GLY A 275 -12.17 3.31 -9.78
CA GLY A 275 -11.65 2.12 -9.10
C GLY A 275 -10.15 2.07 -9.24
N PHE A 276 -9.42 2.20 -8.13
CA PHE A 276 -7.96 2.19 -8.11
C PHE A 276 -7.43 1.05 -7.23
N GLY A 277 -6.58 0.22 -7.82
CA GLY A 277 -5.98 -0.94 -7.14
C GLY A 277 -5.31 -1.89 -8.09
N ASP A 278 -5.31 -3.18 -7.74
CA ASP A 278 -4.56 -4.23 -8.43
C ASP A 278 -5.39 -5.04 -9.47
N SER A 279 -5.04 -6.32 -9.69
CA SER A 279 -5.77 -7.23 -10.60
C SER A 279 -7.21 -7.51 -10.17
N ILE A 280 -7.51 -7.46 -8.87
CA ILE A 280 -8.89 -7.61 -8.39
C ILE A 280 -9.70 -6.37 -8.78
N THR A 281 -9.09 -5.20 -8.70
CA THR A 281 -9.74 -3.98 -9.20
C THR A 281 -9.86 -3.98 -10.72
N GLU A 282 -8.86 -4.49 -11.45
CA GLU A 282 -8.92 -4.61 -12.91
C GLU A 282 -10.07 -5.53 -13.37
N GLY A 283 -10.38 -6.56 -12.57
CA GLY A 283 -11.47 -7.49 -12.83
C GLY A 283 -11.03 -8.84 -13.38
N ASN A 284 -9.73 -9.15 -13.33
CA ASN A 284 -9.13 -10.35 -13.89
C ASN A 284 -9.96 -11.62 -13.63
N GLY A 285 -10.25 -12.36 -14.69
CA GLY A 285 -11.17 -13.51 -14.68
C GLY A 285 -12.65 -13.17 -14.92
N SER A 286 -13.05 -11.90 -15.01
CA SER A 286 -14.41 -11.45 -15.34
C SER A 286 -14.45 -9.99 -15.85
N ASP A 287 -15.62 -9.33 -15.80
CA ASP A 287 -15.78 -7.89 -16.05
C ASP A 287 -15.57 -7.02 -14.76
N GLY A 288 -15.12 -7.64 -13.66
CA GLY A 288 -14.93 -7.00 -12.36
C GLY A 288 -16.23 -6.56 -11.71
N TYR A 289 -16.13 -5.67 -10.71
CA TYR A 289 -17.31 -5.15 -9.99
C TYR A 289 -18.07 -4.04 -10.72
N TYR A 290 -17.55 -3.58 -11.87
CA TYR A 290 -18.06 -2.41 -12.59
C TYR A 290 -19.51 -2.57 -13.05
N PRO A 291 -19.95 -3.70 -13.67
CA PRO A 291 -21.33 -3.81 -14.15
C PRO A 291 -22.37 -3.69 -13.03
N ALA A 292 -22.09 -4.31 -11.88
CA ALA A 292 -22.95 -4.24 -10.70
C ALA A 292 -22.97 -2.82 -10.11
N LEU A 293 -21.80 -2.19 -9.99
CA LEU A 293 -21.67 -0.83 -9.47
C LEU A 293 -22.34 0.20 -10.37
N GLU A 294 -22.07 0.18 -11.68
CA GLU A 294 -22.66 1.07 -12.68
C GLU A 294 -24.18 0.97 -12.71
N THR A 295 -24.72 -0.24 -12.60
CA THR A 295 -26.17 -0.46 -12.51
C THR A 295 -26.76 0.25 -11.29
N LEU A 296 -26.13 0.11 -10.12
CA LEU A 296 -26.60 0.73 -8.87
C LEU A 296 -26.45 2.26 -8.90
N LEU A 297 -25.33 2.77 -9.40
CA LEU A 297 -25.11 4.20 -9.58
C LEU A 297 -26.12 4.79 -10.57
N GLY A 298 -26.35 4.14 -11.71
CA GLY A 298 -27.33 4.56 -12.71
C GLY A 298 -28.76 4.66 -12.17
N GLN A 299 -29.15 3.70 -11.32
CA GLN A 299 -30.47 3.68 -10.70
C GLN A 299 -30.67 4.79 -9.65
N ASN A 300 -29.61 5.24 -8.98
CA ASN A 300 -29.73 6.11 -7.80
C ASN A 300 -29.20 7.53 -8.02
N TYR A 301 -28.22 7.70 -8.90
CA TYR A 301 -27.53 8.96 -9.21
C TYR A 301 -27.59 9.35 -10.70
N GLY A 302 -28.19 8.51 -11.55
CA GLY A 302 -28.23 8.76 -12.99
C GLY A 302 -26.87 8.51 -13.67
N ALA A 303 -26.65 9.14 -14.82
CA ALA A 303 -25.45 8.91 -15.63
C ALA A 303 -24.16 9.15 -14.82
N SER A 304 -23.36 8.09 -14.69
CA SER A 304 -22.10 8.03 -13.95
C SER A 304 -21.05 7.33 -14.80
N ASP A 305 -19.81 7.77 -14.69
CA ASP A 305 -18.66 7.14 -15.33
C ASP A 305 -17.84 6.42 -14.26
N VAL A 306 -17.56 5.13 -14.46
CA VAL A 306 -16.78 4.32 -13.52
C VAL A 306 -15.50 3.88 -14.22
N ILE A 307 -14.43 4.61 -13.94
CA ILE A 307 -13.11 4.41 -14.52
C ILE A 307 -12.45 3.21 -13.84
N ASN A 308 -12.01 2.25 -14.66
CA ASN A 308 -11.13 1.18 -14.21
C ASN A 308 -9.67 1.63 -14.29
N ALA A 309 -9.04 1.79 -13.12
CA ALA A 309 -7.62 2.06 -12.96
C ALA A 309 -6.90 0.94 -12.17
N GLY A 310 -7.36 -0.31 -12.33
CA GLY A 310 -6.71 -1.51 -11.84
C GLY A 310 -5.40 -1.81 -12.58
N PHE A 311 -4.38 -2.23 -11.85
CA PHE A 311 -3.08 -2.63 -12.41
C PHE A 311 -2.67 -4.03 -11.91
N PRO A 312 -2.72 -5.07 -12.77
CA PRO A 312 -2.46 -6.43 -12.33
C PRO A 312 -1.10 -6.63 -11.64
N GLY A 313 -1.13 -7.27 -10.47
CA GLY A 313 0.07 -7.61 -9.69
C GLY A 313 0.72 -6.44 -8.95
N GLU A 314 0.12 -5.25 -8.96
CA GLU A 314 0.59 -4.06 -8.23
C GLU A 314 0.52 -4.26 -6.71
N ILE A 315 1.50 -3.68 -6.01
CA ILE A 315 1.50 -3.57 -4.55
C ILE A 315 1.23 -2.14 -4.13
N THR A 316 0.86 -1.93 -2.87
CA THR A 316 0.53 -0.59 -2.33
C THR A 316 1.61 0.48 -2.56
N ALA A 317 2.90 0.10 -2.55
CA ALA A 317 3.99 1.03 -2.85
C ALA A 317 3.98 1.51 -4.32
N GLY A 318 3.67 0.61 -5.26
CA GLY A 318 3.52 0.95 -6.67
C GLY A 318 2.28 1.81 -6.92
N GLY A 319 1.15 1.44 -6.33
CA GLY A 319 -0.09 2.22 -6.43
C GLY A 319 0.06 3.62 -5.84
N LEU A 320 0.77 3.77 -4.72
CA LEU A 320 1.05 5.09 -4.12
C LEU A 320 1.79 6.01 -5.09
N ALA A 321 2.80 5.51 -5.81
CA ALA A 321 3.52 6.30 -6.82
C ALA A 321 2.68 6.55 -8.08
N ARG A 322 1.83 5.60 -8.48
CA ARG A 322 0.99 5.72 -9.68
C ARG A 322 -0.19 6.68 -9.49
N LEU A 323 -0.76 6.74 -8.28
CA LEU A 323 -2.00 7.45 -7.98
C LEU A 323 -2.00 8.94 -8.40
N PRO A 324 -0.95 9.76 -8.14
CA PRO A 324 -0.93 11.16 -8.56
C PRO A 324 -1.19 11.35 -10.06
N SER A 325 -0.63 10.49 -10.91
CA SER A 325 -0.84 10.55 -12.37
C SER A 325 -2.28 10.21 -12.77
N VAL A 326 -2.91 9.26 -12.08
CA VAL A 326 -4.31 8.89 -12.30
C VAL A 326 -5.22 10.03 -11.86
N LEU A 327 -4.95 10.65 -10.71
CA LEU A 327 -5.71 11.81 -10.22
C LEU A 327 -5.60 12.99 -11.20
N ALA A 328 -4.40 13.28 -11.70
CA ALA A 328 -4.16 14.36 -12.65
C ALA A 328 -4.86 14.12 -14.00
N SER A 329 -4.79 12.90 -14.54
CA SER A 329 -5.33 12.58 -15.86
C SER A 329 -6.85 12.35 -15.86
N ARG A 330 -7.39 11.70 -14.82
CA ARG A 330 -8.79 11.27 -14.75
C ARG A 330 -9.69 12.25 -14.00
N ARG A 331 -9.14 13.00 -13.03
CA ARG A 331 -9.85 13.96 -12.16
C ARG A 331 -11.17 13.41 -11.57
N PRO A 332 -11.16 12.23 -10.95
CA PRO A 332 -12.36 11.63 -10.40
C PRO A 332 -12.91 12.45 -9.23
N GLY A 333 -14.23 12.50 -9.09
CA GLY A 333 -14.90 13.01 -7.90
C GLY A 333 -14.66 12.09 -6.69
N THR A 334 -14.70 10.77 -6.93
CA THR A 334 -14.55 9.74 -5.89
C THR A 334 -13.55 8.67 -6.35
N VAL A 335 -12.63 8.26 -5.46
CA VAL A 335 -11.67 7.18 -5.70
C VAL A 335 -11.96 6.02 -4.77
N LEU A 336 -12.17 4.83 -5.33
CA LEU A 336 -12.38 3.58 -4.61
C LEU A 336 -11.03 2.87 -4.50
N LEU A 337 -10.44 2.90 -3.30
CA LEU A 337 -9.07 2.42 -3.04
C LEU A 337 -9.10 1.01 -2.45
N MET A 338 -8.57 0.02 -3.17
CA MET A 338 -8.35 -1.32 -2.66
C MET A 338 -7.10 -1.94 -3.26
N GLU A 339 -6.06 -2.08 -2.46
CA GLU A 339 -4.76 -2.61 -2.84
C GLU A 339 -4.05 -3.17 -1.60
N GLY A 340 -3.21 -4.19 -1.77
CA GLY A 340 -2.53 -4.86 -0.67
C GLY A 340 -2.56 -6.39 -0.74
N THR A 341 -3.39 -6.97 -1.61
CA THR A 341 -3.42 -8.42 -1.81
C THR A 341 -2.07 -8.92 -2.30
N ASN A 342 -1.43 -8.23 -3.23
CA ASN A 342 -0.11 -8.63 -3.71
C ASN A 342 1.02 -8.35 -2.70
N ASP A 343 0.87 -7.35 -1.84
CA ASP A 343 1.78 -7.08 -0.72
C ASP A 343 1.84 -8.27 0.22
N VAL A 344 0.68 -8.85 0.57
CA VAL A 344 0.61 -10.08 1.37
C VAL A 344 1.32 -11.24 0.66
N THR A 345 1.13 -11.39 -0.66
CA THR A 345 1.82 -12.43 -1.45
C THR A 345 3.34 -12.20 -1.52
N ARG A 346 3.79 -10.94 -1.48
CA ARG A 346 5.20 -10.53 -1.46
C ARG A 346 5.75 -10.29 -0.05
N ASN A 347 5.04 -10.78 0.97
CA ASN A 347 5.40 -10.67 2.38
C ASN A 347 5.82 -9.26 2.83
N GLN A 348 5.11 -8.24 2.38
CA GLN A 348 5.26 -6.90 2.93
C GLN A 348 4.54 -6.81 4.27
N SER A 349 5.05 -5.98 5.18
CA SER A 349 4.45 -5.84 6.52
C SER A 349 3.03 -5.28 6.43
N SER A 350 2.15 -5.72 7.35
CA SER A 350 0.76 -5.23 7.43
C SER A 350 0.72 -3.72 7.63
N ARG A 351 1.74 -3.18 8.31
CA ARG A 351 1.92 -1.76 8.54
C ARG A 351 2.26 -1.01 7.26
N THR A 352 3.20 -1.50 6.45
CA THR A 352 3.53 -0.87 5.17
C THR A 352 2.32 -0.80 4.24
N ILE A 353 1.50 -1.86 4.21
CA ILE A 353 0.20 -1.84 3.51
C ILE A 353 -0.68 -0.69 4.03
N ALA A 354 -0.90 -0.62 5.35
CA ALA A 354 -1.79 0.38 5.95
C ALA A 354 -1.27 1.82 5.79
N ASP A 355 0.03 2.04 5.93
CA ASP A 355 0.69 3.34 5.79
C ASP A 355 0.60 3.83 4.33
N ASN A 356 0.91 2.97 3.35
CA ASN A 356 0.80 3.30 1.93
C ASN A 356 -0.64 3.63 1.53
N MET A 357 -1.62 2.83 1.97
CA MET A 357 -3.04 3.10 1.74
C MET A 357 -3.49 4.42 2.37
N LEU A 358 -2.98 4.76 3.56
CA LEU A 358 -3.25 6.06 4.19
C LEU A 358 -2.64 7.22 3.39
N GLN A 359 -1.40 7.08 2.90
CA GLN A 359 -0.80 8.10 2.02
C GLN A 359 -1.63 8.31 0.75
N MET A 360 -2.13 7.23 0.12
CA MET A 360 -3.02 7.34 -1.04
C MET A 360 -4.32 8.09 -0.73
N VAL A 361 -4.91 7.85 0.46
CA VAL A 361 -6.07 8.61 0.94
C VAL A 361 -5.75 10.10 1.07
N LEU A 362 -4.57 10.45 1.61
CA LEU A 362 -4.13 11.85 1.73
C LEU A 362 -3.96 12.50 0.35
N ARG A 363 -3.33 11.82 -0.61
CA ARG A 363 -3.17 12.30 -2.00
C ARG A 363 -4.51 12.53 -2.70
N CYS A 364 -5.49 11.64 -2.50
CA CYS A 364 -6.84 11.85 -3.01
C CYS A 364 -7.46 13.14 -2.45
N ARG A 365 -7.36 13.36 -1.14
CA ARG A 365 -7.89 14.55 -0.47
C ARG A 365 -7.20 15.83 -0.95
N GLU A 366 -5.87 15.80 -1.11
CA GLU A 366 -5.07 16.91 -1.65
C GLU A 366 -5.49 17.27 -3.09
N ALA A 367 -5.81 16.27 -3.92
CA ALA A 367 -6.30 16.46 -5.28
C ALA A 367 -7.79 16.88 -5.36
N GLY A 368 -8.49 16.96 -4.23
CA GLY A 368 -9.91 17.30 -4.16
C GLY A 368 -10.88 16.16 -4.51
N SER A 369 -10.38 14.92 -4.54
CA SER A 369 -11.19 13.70 -4.67
C SER A 369 -11.61 13.17 -3.30
N VAL A 370 -12.76 12.51 -3.23
CA VAL A 370 -13.22 11.79 -2.03
C VAL A 370 -12.69 10.35 -2.07
N PRO A 371 -11.77 9.95 -1.18
CA PRO A 371 -11.35 8.56 -1.09
C PRO A 371 -12.39 7.72 -0.33
N VAL A 372 -12.73 6.56 -0.88
CA VAL A 372 -13.42 5.47 -0.19
C VAL A 372 -12.45 4.31 -0.08
N LEU A 373 -12.01 4.00 1.12
CA LEU A 373 -11.00 2.97 1.39
C LEU A 373 -11.66 1.62 1.65
N SER A 374 -11.09 0.54 1.13
CA SER A 374 -11.56 -0.82 1.44
C SER A 374 -10.57 -1.61 2.30
N THR A 375 -11.08 -2.57 3.07
CA THR A 375 -10.28 -3.73 3.50
C THR A 375 -9.94 -4.61 2.29
N LEU A 376 -8.88 -5.41 2.40
CA LEU A 376 -8.57 -6.48 1.44
C LEU A 376 -9.64 -7.57 1.50
N ILE A 377 -9.95 -8.22 0.37
CA ILE A 377 -10.79 -9.44 0.36
C ILE A 377 -10.04 -10.63 0.97
N PRO A 378 -10.74 -11.66 1.47
CA PRO A 378 -10.07 -12.88 1.92
C PRO A 378 -9.51 -13.72 0.75
N ARG A 379 -8.49 -14.51 1.05
CA ARG A 379 -7.88 -15.51 0.18
C ARG A 379 -8.79 -16.69 -0.08
N GLY A 380 -8.77 -17.14 -1.34
CA GLY A 380 -9.53 -18.29 -1.82
C GLY A 380 -8.90 -19.63 -1.45
N PRO A 381 -9.41 -20.73 -2.04
CA PRO A 381 -8.94 -22.08 -1.74
C PRO A 381 -7.53 -22.32 -2.29
N ASN A 382 -6.79 -23.21 -1.63
CA ASN A 382 -5.43 -23.63 -2.01
C ASN A 382 -4.41 -22.48 -2.11
N ASP A 383 -4.61 -21.37 -1.39
CA ASP A 383 -3.60 -20.34 -1.28
C ASP A 383 -2.38 -20.86 -0.52
N GLY A 384 -1.23 -20.86 -1.18
CA GLY A 384 0.02 -21.33 -0.60
C GLY A 384 0.72 -20.31 0.29
N PHE A 385 0.26 -19.06 0.35
CA PHE A 385 0.92 -17.96 1.07
C PHE A 385 0.21 -17.53 2.35
N ASP A 386 -1.10 -17.35 2.32
CA ASP A 386 -1.93 -16.95 3.46
C ASP A 386 -3.24 -17.78 3.54
N PRO A 387 -3.16 -19.12 3.61
CA PRO A 387 -4.33 -20.02 3.54
C PRO A 387 -5.38 -19.74 4.63
N ASN A 388 -4.93 -19.24 5.78
CA ASN A 388 -5.75 -18.94 6.95
C ASN A 388 -6.14 -17.46 7.06
N ASN A 389 -5.81 -16.62 6.07
CA ASN A 389 -6.06 -15.18 6.10
C ASN A 389 -5.47 -14.46 7.33
N THR A 390 -4.35 -14.94 7.85
CA THR A 390 -3.71 -14.35 9.03
C THR A 390 -3.05 -13.02 8.67
N ALA A 391 -2.26 -12.98 7.59
CA ALA A 391 -1.59 -11.75 7.16
C ALA A 391 -2.61 -10.73 6.62
N THR A 392 -3.54 -11.20 5.78
CA THR A 392 -4.67 -10.40 5.28
C THR A 392 -5.50 -9.81 6.43
N GLY A 393 -5.80 -10.62 7.47
CA GLY A 393 -6.53 -10.17 8.65
C GLY A 393 -5.79 -9.11 9.47
N ARG A 394 -4.46 -9.22 9.63
CA ARG A 394 -3.64 -8.21 10.32
C ARG A 394 -3.60 -6.88 9.56
N ALA A 395 -3.39 -6.92 8.24
CA ALA A 395 -3.46 -5.73 7.38
C ALA A 395 -4.84 -5.06 7.50
N ASN A 396 -5.91 -5.84 7.44
CA ASN A 396 -7.28 -5.34 7.58
C ASN A 396 -7.57 -4.72 8.95
N GLN A 397 -6.99 -5.27 10.03
CA GLN A 397 -7.11 -4.65 11.35
C GLN A 397 -6.51 -3.24 11.38
N LEU A 398 -5.32 -3.06 10.80
CA LEU A 398 -4.67 -1.74 10.72
C LEU A 398 -5.43 -0.79 9.80
N LEU A 399 -5.91 -1.27 8.64
CA LEU A 399 -6.75 -0.48 7.74
C LEU A 399 -8.03 0.02 8.44
N ARG A 400 -8.73 -0.84 9.18
CA ARG A 400 -9.93 -0.46 9.96
C ARG A 400 -9.60 0.61 11.00
N VAL A 401 -8.48 0.47 11.71
CA VAL A 401 -8.01 1.50 12.66
C VAL A 401 -7.76 2.82 11.94
N SER A 402 -7.05 2.80 10.80
CA SER A 402 -6.80 3.99 9.97
C SER A 402 -8.10 4.64 9.49
N MET A 403 -9.08 3.85 9.02
CA MET A 403 -10.40 4.34 8.58
C MET A 403 -11.12 5.10 9.69
N ILE A 404 -11.18 4.52 10.89
CA ILE A 404 -11.87 5.11 12.05
C ILE A 404 -11.15 6.36 12.55
N GLN A 405 -9.84 6.28 12.76
CA GLN A 405 -9.04 7.38 13.31
C GLN A 405 -9.02 8.60 12.38
N ASN A 406 -8.95 8.37 11.06
CA ASN A 406 -8.84 9.43 10.06
C ASN A 406 -10.20 9.79 9.42
N ARG A 407 -11.30 9.24 9.94
CA ARG A 407 -12.68 9.44 9.45
C ARG A 407 -12.77 9.26 7.93
N ILE A 408 -12.16 8.20 7.43
CA ILE A 408 -12.12 7.88 6.00
C ILE A 408 -13.41 7.13 5.68
N PRO A 409 -14.20 7.55 4.66
CA PRO A 409 -15.27 6.71 4.14
C PRO A 409 -14.75 5.34 3.75
N TYR A 410 -15.45 4.27 4.10
CA TYR A 410 -14.91 2.94 3.89
C TYR A 410 -15.95 1.86 3.56
N VAL A 411 -15.41 0.76 3.06
CA VAL A 411 -16.09 -0.50 2.78
C VAL A 411 -15.32 -1.63 3.45
N ASP A 412 -16.02 -2.54 4.12
CA ASP A 412 -15.40 -3.74 4.67
C ASP A 412 -15.66 -4.92 3.73
N MET A 413 -14.84 -5.03 2.68
CA MET A 413 -14.93 -6.13 1.72
C MET A 413 -14.62 -7.47 2.34
N PHE A 414 -13.69 -7.51 3.30
CA PHE A 414 -13.33 -8.74 3.98
C PHE A 414 -14.54 -9.37 4.67
N ASP A 415 -15.22 -8.59 5.51
CA ASP A 415 -16.41 -9.06 6.23
C ASP A 415 -17.58 -9.35 5.27
N ALA A 416 -17.69 -8.60 4.17
CA ALA A 416 -18.70 -8.85 3.15
C ALA A 416 -18.54 -10.21 2.45
N PHE A 417 -17.31 -10.66 2.21
CA PHE A 417 -17.04 -12.00 1.69
C PHE A 417 -17.29 -13.07 2.75
N LEU A 418 -16.82 -12.84 3.99
CA LEU A 418 -17.02 -13.78 5.10
C LEU A 418 -18.48 -13.96 5.53
N ALA A 419 -19.38 -13.08 5.10
CA ALA A 419 -20.81 -13.25 5.27
C ALA A 419 -21.36 -14.51 4.55
N ASP A 420 -20.67 -15.01 3.53
CA ASP A 420 -20.87 -16.34 2.96
C ASP A 420 -19.89 -17.33 3.65
N PRO A 421 -20.38 -18.28 4.47
CA PRO A 421 -19.50 -19.26 5.13
C PRO A 421 -18.67 -20.10 4.14
N ASP A 422 -19.16 -20.26 2.92
CA ASP A 422 -18.55 -21.04 1.85
C ASP A 422 -17.91 -20.12 0.78
N TYR A 423 -17.54 -18.89 1.13
CA TYR A 423 -17.03 -17.89 0.18
C TYR A 423 -15.88 -18.38 -0.70
N ARG A 424 -15.03 -19.28 -0.18
CA ARG A 424 -13.89 -19.83 -0.92
C ARG A 424 -14.33 -20.56 -2.19
N ASP A 425 -15.46 -21.27 -2.13
CA ASP A 425 -15.99 -21.99 -3.27
C ASP A 425 -17.05 -21.15 -4.02
N ASN A 426 -17.80 -20.32 -3.29
CA ASN A 426 -18.93 -19.59 -3.85
C ASN A 426 -18.56 -18.26 -4.52
N LEU A 427 -17.54 -17.57 -4.01
CA LEU A 427 -17.22 -16.18 -4.38
C LEU A 427 -15.83 -16.02 -5.01
N MET A 428 -14.95 -17.01 -4.88
CA MET A 428 -13.61 -16.98 -5.45
C MET A 428 -13.53 -17.85 -6.72
N GLU A 429 -12.78 -17.40 -7.72
CA GLU A 429 -12.42 -18.17 -8.91
C GLU A 429 -11.13 -18.93 -8.66
N ASP A 430 -10.16 -18.27 -8.01
CA ASP A 430 -8.90 -18.86 -7.60
C ASP A 430 -8.49 -18.37 -6.19
N HIS A 431 -7.25 -18.65 -5.79
CA HIS A 431 -6.72 -18.26 -4.48
C HIS A 431 -6.66 -16.74 -4.22
N VAL A 432 -6.78 -15.88 -5.25
CA VAL A 432 -6.70 -14.42 -5.13
C VAL A 432 -7.83 -13.64 -5.83
N HIS A 433 -8.40 -14.15 -6.92
CA HIS A 433 -9.40 -13.45 -7.73
C HIS A 433 -10.82 -13.92 -7.43
N PRO A 434 -11.77 -12.98 -7.23
CA PRO A 434 -13.20 -13.30 -7.16
C PRO A 434 -13.73 -13.88 -8.48
N ASN A 435 -14.79 -14.68 -8.38
CA ASN A 435 -15.63 -15.01 -9.54
C ASN A 435 -16.71 -13.93 -9.72
N GLY A 436 -17.57 -14.07 -10.74
CA GLY A 436 -18.63 -13.09 -11.02
C GLY A 436 -19.57 -12.81 -9.83
N ARG A 437 -19.86 -13.79 -8.97
CA ARG A 437 -20.68 -13.59 -7.77
C ARG A 437 -19.95 -12.81 -6.69
N GLY A 438 -18.64 -13.05 -6.54
CA GLY A 438 -17.78 -12.26 -5.65
C GLY A 438 -17.70 -10.80 -6.11
N TYR A 439 -17.53 -10.56 -7.41
CA TYR A 439 -17.53 -9.20 -7.97
C TYR A 439 -18.89 -8.50 -7.83
N ASP A 440 -20.01 -9.23 -7.92
CA ASP A 440 -21.34 -8.69 -7.60
C ASP A 440 -21.45 -8.24 -6.13
N VAL A 441 -20.84 -8.99 -5.19
CA VAL A 441 -20.76 -8.56 -3.77
C VAL A 441 -19.96 -7.28 -3.67
N MET A 442 -18.79 -7.21 -4.32
CA MET A 442 -17.95 -6.01 -4.33
C MET A 442 -18.69 -4.79 -4.89
N GLY A 443 -19.37 -4.91 -6.02
CA GLY A 443 -20.08 -3.79 -6.65
C GLY A 443 -21.16 -3.21 -5.73
N ARG A 444 -21.91 -4.08 -5.03
CA ARG A 444 -22.88 -3.65 -4.00
C ARG A 444 -22.21 -2.95 -2.83
N GLN A 445 -21.10 -3.50 -2.34
CA GLN A 445 -20.40 -2.94 -1.18
C GLN A 445 -19.76 -1.58 -1.49
N TRP A 446 -19.19 -1.41 -2.68
CA TRP A 446 -18.72 -0.12 -3.16
C TRP A 446 -19.85 0.90 -3.26
N TYR A 447 -20.99 0.51 -3.84
CA TYR A 447 -22.16 1.38 -3.89
C TYR A 447 -22.64 1.77 -2.48
N GLU A 448 -22.68 0.86 -1.53
CA GLU A 448 -23.03 1.15 -0.13
C GLU A 448 -22.04 2.13 0.51
N GLY A 449 -20.74 1.99 0.23
CA GLY A 449 -19.71 2.94 0.65
C GLY A 449 -19.94 4.34 0.10
N ILE A 450 -20.23 4.44 -1.20
CA ILE A 450 -20.55 5.71 -1.88
C ILE A 450 -21.85 6.30 -1.33
N ALA A 451 -22.89 5.48 -1.15
CA ALA A 451 -24.20 5.93 -0.68
C ALA A 451 -24.18 6.49 0.75
N ARG A 452 -23.18 6.14 1.55
CA ARG A 452 -22.95 6.70 2.90
C ARG A 452 -22.26 8.06 2.89
N LEU A 453 -21.65 8.49 1.78
CA LEU A 453 -21.00 9.80 1.69
C LEU A 453 -22.00 10.95 1.86
N GLY A 454 -23.27 10.71 1.52
CA GLY A 454 -24.24 11.78 1.35
C GLY A 454 -23.87 12.70 0.19
N PRO A 455 -24.63 13.79 0.00
CA PRO A 455 -24.34 14.73 -1.07
C PRO A 455 -23.08 15.54 -0.74
N ARG A 456 -22.47 16.18 -1.74
CA ARG A 456 -21.27 17.01 -1.58
C ARG A 456 -21.49 18.16 -0.61
N THR A 457 -20.39 18.54 0.05
CA THR A 457 -20.33 19.74 0.87
C THR A 457 -20.50 20.98 0.00
N PRO A 458 -21.38 21.95 0.38
CA PRO A 458 -21.45 23.23 -0.31
C PRO A 458 -20.07 23.91 -0.35
N SER A 459 -19.63 24.31 -1.53
CA SER A 459 -18.25 24.81 -1.76
C SER A 459 -17.95 26.11 -1.03
N SER A 460 -18.98 26.90 -0.72
CA SER A 460 -18.86 28.15 0.02
C SER A 460 -20.19 28.55 0.64
N VAL A 461 -20.12 29.41 1.65
CA VAL A 461 -21.27 30.16 2.17
C VAL A 461 -20.90 31.64 2.18
N THR A 462 -21.90 32.49 1.93
CA THR A 462 -21.80 33.94 2.09
C THR A 462 -22.86 34.40 3.08
N ALA A 463 -22.52 35.37 3.92
CA ALA A 463 -23.44 35.93 4.90
C ALA A 463 -23.41 37.47 4.79
N SER A 464 -24.58 38.08 4.65
CA SER A 464 -24.70 39.54 4.52
C SER A 464 -25.89 40.06 5.34
N GLN A 465 -25.67 41.14 6.08
CA GLN A 465 -26.74 41.78 6.84
C GLN A 465 -27.76 42.42 5.88
N VAL A 466 -29.05 42.25 6.16
CA VAL A 466 -30.13 42.81 5.33
C VAL A 466 -30.38 44.27 5.74
N GLY A 467 -29.66 45.19 5.10
CA GLY A 467 -29.66 46.61 5.48
C GLY A 467 -29.26 46.78 6.95
N ASN A 468 -29.95 47.65 7.68
CA ASN A 468 -29.72 47.89 9.10
C ASN A 468 -30.64 47.06 10.01
N LYS A 469 -31.12 45.90 9.53
CA LYS A 469 -32.05 45.06 10.29
C LYS A 469 -31.29 43.98 11.06
N LYS A 470 -31.94 43.43 12.09
CA LYS A 470 -31.52 42.23 12.83
C LYS A 470 -31.68 40.94 12.02
N GLN A 471 -31.25 40.97 10.76
CA GLN A 471 -31.49 39.93 9.77
C GLN A 471 -30.22 39.72 8.95
N VAL A 472 -29.87 38.47 8.69
CA VAL A 472 -28.76 38.08 7.81
C VAL A 472 -29.30 37.18 6.71
N LEU A 473 -28.93 37.48 5.47
CA LEU A 473 -29.13 36.60 4.33
C LEU A 473 -27.87 35.74 4.17
N VAL A 474 -28.05 34.43 4.32
CA VAL A 474 -27.01 33.42 4.05
C VAL A 474 -27.29 32.80 2.69
N SER A 475 -26.28 32.68 1.83
CA SER A 475 -26.42 32.11 0.47
C SER A 475 -25.23 31.22 0.10
N TRP A 476 -25.48 30.20 -0.71
CA TRP A 476 -24.47 29.24 -1.18
C TRP A 476 -24.75 28.78 -2.62
N PRO A 477 -23.76 28.27 -3.36
CA PRO A 477 -23.99 27.65 -4.66
C PRO A 477 -24.88 26.41 -4.55
N ALA A 478 -25.70 26.14 -5.57
CA ALA A 478 -26.42 24.87 -5.65
C ALA A 478 -25.44 23.70 -5.72
N ASN A 479 -25.73 22.65 -4.94
CA ASN A 479 -25.06 21.37 -5.05
C ASN A 479 -25.37 20.76 -6.42
N ALA A 480 -24.33 20.31 -7.10
CA ALA A 480 -24.43 19.71 -8.41
C ALA A 480 -24.74 18.20 -8.37
N ASP A 481 -24.85 17.59 -7.17
CA ASP A 481 -25.25 16.19 -7.05
C ASP A 481 -26.74 16.01 -7.32
N SER A 482 -27.06 15.00 -8.13
CA SER A 482 -28.43 14.68 -8.51
C SER A 482 -29.31 14.19 -7.36
N ASP A 483 -28.71 13.68 -6.29
CA ASP A 483 -29.40 13.20 -5.08
C ASP A 483 -29.55 14.27 -3.99
N ALA A 484 -28.94 15.45 -4.17
CA ALA A 484 -29.10 16.59 -3.27
C ALA A 484 -30.58 16.96 -3.13
N ASN A 485 -31.09 16.91 -1.90
CA ASN A 485 -32.50 17.11 -1.59
C ASN A 485 -32.76 18.45 -0.89
N GLY A 486 -31.82 18.91 -0.07
CA GLY A 486 -31.92 20.20 0.61
C GLY A 486 -30.66 20.59 1.38
N TYR A 487 -30.77 21.65 2.18
CA TYR A 487 -29.66 22.21 2.93
C TYR A 487 -30.03 22.56 4.37
N LEU A 488 -29.08 22.36 5.27
CA LEU A 488 -29.11 22.87 6.65
C LEU A 488 -28.12 24.03 6.77
N VAL A 489 -28.55 25.13 7.39
CA VAL A 489 -27.67 26.25 7.75
C VAL A 489 -27.41 26.20 9.25
N HIS A 490 -26.15 26.04 9.60
CA HIS A 490 -25.63 26.04 10.96
C HIS A 490 -25.09 27.42 11.28
N TYR A 491 -25.39 27.94 12.47
CA TYR A 491 -24.85 29.22 12.92
C TYR A 491 -24.70 29.34 14.42
N GLY A 492 -23.81 30.24 14.86
CA GLY A 492 -23.50 30.51 16.25
C GLY A 492 -22.73 31.82 16.42
N THR A 493 -22.29 32.13 17.63
CA THR A 493 -21.58 33.39 17.97
C THR A 493 -20.07 33.20 18.19
N SER A 494 -19.58 31.97 18.06
CA SER A 494 -18.16 31.62 18.15
C SER A 494 -17.73 30.85 16.91
N PRO A 495 -16.51 31.09 16.37
CA PRO A 495 -16.01 30.37 15.19
C PRO A 495 -16.03 28.85 15.41
N GLY A 496 -16.58 28.11 14.45
CA GLY A 496 -16.67 26.65 14.48
C GLY A 496 -17.64 26.05 15.51
N ILE A 497 -18.35 26.87 16.30
CA ILE A 497 -19.34 26.42 17.27
C ILE A 497 -20.72 26.90 16.83
N TYR A 498 -21.53 25.97 16.35
CA TYR A 498 -22.88 26.23 15.85
C TYR A 498 -23.92 25.61 16.78
N ASP A 499 -24.55 26.44 17.62
CA ASP A 499 -25.60 26.03 18.55
C ASP A 499 -27.00 26.08 17.93
N LYS A 500 -27.13 26.66 16.73
CA LYS A 500 -28.40 26.80 16.01
C LYS A 500 -28.32 26.20 14.61
N VAL A 501 -29.43 25.59 14.18
CA VAL A 501 -29.58 24.98 12.85
C VAL A 501 -30.95 25.32 12.30
N VAL A 502 -31.00 25.69 11.02
CA VAL A 502 -32.26 25.90 10.27
C VAL A 502 -32.25 25.08 8.99
N ASP A 503 -33.40 24.50 8.65
CA ASP A 503 -33.59 23.77 7.39
C ASP A 503 -34.01 24.76 6.29
N ALA A 504 -33.14 24.93 5.30
CA ALA A 504 -33.38 25.77 4.15
C ALA A 504 -34.16 25.04 3.04
N ALA A 505 -34.46 23.75 3.20
CA ALA A 505 -35.01 22.87 2.17
C ALA A 505 -34.14 22.94 0.91
N ASN A 506 -34.74 22.89 -0.28
CA ASN A 506 -34.03 22.96 -1.56
C ASN A 506 -33.58 24.38 -1.98
N ARG A 507 -33.63 25.36 -1.09
CA ARG A 507 -33.21 26.75 -1.39
C ARG A 507 -31.70 26.88 -1.28
N THR A 508 -31.13 27.77 -2.08
CA THR A 508 -29.70 28.16 -2.05
C THR A 508 -29.44 29.44 -1.26
N SER A 509 -30.47 29.94 -0.58
CA SER A 509 -30.35 31.05 0.36
C SER A 509 -31.41 30.96 1.45
N TYR A 510 -31.07 31.47 2.63
CA TYR A 510 -31.96 31.52 3.78
C TYR A 510 -31.77 32.81 4.57
N ARG A 511 -32.88 33.40 5.03
CA ARG A 511 -32.85 34.60 5.87
C ARG A 511 -33.01 34.20 7.32
N ILE A 512 -32.04 34.59 8.15
CA ILE A 512 -32.06 34.38 9.59
C ILE A 512 -32.44 35.70 10.25
N ASP A 513 -33.52 35.66 11.04
CA ASP A 513 -34.12 36.81 11.68
C ASP A 513 -33.79 36.86 13.19
N ASN A 514 -34.15 37.97 13.83
CA ASN A 514 -34.07 38.16 15.29
C ASN A 514 -32.65 38.03 15.88
N LEU A 515 -31.65 38.49 15.14
CA LEU A 515 -30.25 38.55 15.62
C LEU A 515 -29.99 39.75 16.52
N GLU A 516 -28.89 39.74 17.27
CA GLU A 516 -28.52 40.84 18.17
C GLU A 516 -27.55 41.82 17.50
N TYR A 517 -27.76 43.13 17.74
CA TYR A 517 -26.82 44.15 17.27
C TYR A 517 -25.51 44.06 18.06
N GLY A 518 -24.39 44.31 17.39
CA GLY A 518 -23.05 44.26 17.98
C GLY A 518 -22.50 42.84 18.14
N VAL A 519 -23.24 41.82 17.71
CA VAL A 519 -22.82 40.42 17.77
C VAL A 519 -22.34 39.96 16.39
N THR A 520 -21.19 39.28 16.38
CA THR A 520 -20.69 38.56 15.20
C THR A 520 -21.28 37.15 15.19
N TYR A 521 -21.91 36.80 14.09
CA TYR A 521 -22.41 35.45 13.86
C TYR A 521 -21.56 34.76 12.79
N TYR A 522 -21.38 33.46 12.98
CA TYR A 522 -20.65 32.57 12.09
C TYR A 522 -21.63 31.56 11.49
N PHE A 523 -21.49 31.28 10.19
CA PHE A 523 -22.43 30.50 9.40
C PHE A 523 -21.69 29.45 8.58
N ALA A 524 -22.24 28.25 8.53
CA ALA A 524 -21.83 27.19 7.61
C ALA A 524 -23.08 26.48 7.07
N ALA A 525 -23.04 26.01 5.83
CA ALA A 525 -24.13 25.22 5.25
C ALA A 525 -23.67 23.79 5.00
N ARG A 526 -24.62 22.85 5.02
CA ARG A 526 -24.41 21.48 4.54
C ARG A 526 -25.62 20.97 3.80
N CYS A 527 -25.40 20.03 2.89
CA CYS A 527 -26.43 19.44 2.06
C CYS A 527 -26.93 18.12 2.67
N TYR A 528 -28.18 17.75 2.38
CA TYR A 528 -28.73 16.43 2.69
C TYR A 528 -29.42 15.81 1.49
N ASP A 529 -29.30 14.50 1.35
CA ASP A 529 -29.95 13.73 0.29
C ASP A 529 -31.36 13.25 0.70
N ARG A 530 -32.03 12.50 -0.17
CA ARG A 530 -33.35 11.91 0.12
C ARG A 530 -33.34 10.83 1.19
N LYS A 531 -32.17 10.24 1.47
CA LYS A 531 -31.95 9.26 2.54
C LYS A 531 -31.55 9.94 3.86
N THR A 532 -31.55 11.27 3.89
CA THR A 532 -31.13 12.12 5.02
C THR A 532 -29.65 11.98 5.41
N ASN A 533 -28.82 11.41 4.54
CA ASN A 533 -27.38 11.48 4.70
C ASN A 533 -26.95 12.94 4.54
N LEU A 534 -25.92 13.33 5.28
CA LEU A 534 -25.53 14.72 5.39
C LEU A 534 -24.09 14.90 4.92
N SER A 535 -23.85 15.94 4.14
CA SER A 535 -22.50 16.37 3.77
C SER A 535 -21.71 16.87 4.98
N GLY A 536 -20.42 17.15 4.77
CA GLY A 536 -19.64 18.02 5.66
C GLY A 536 -20.17 19.46 5.66
N LEU A 537 -19.65 20.28 6.58
CA LEU A 537 -19.95 21.72 6.63
C LEU A 537 -19.09 22.48 5.61
N SER A 538 -19.68 23.47 4.94
CA SER A 538 -18.96 24.41 4.08
C SER A 538 -17.88 25.17 4.84
N PRO A 539 -16.92 25.80 4.14
CA PRO A 539 -16.15 26.89 4.72
C PRO A 539 -17.06 27.91 5.41
N GLU A 540 -16.64 28.41 6.56
CA GLU A 540 -17.40 29.32 7.41
C GLU A 540 -17.39 30.74 6.83
N ALA A 541 -18.54 31.43 6.90
CA ALA A 541 -18.62 32.88 6.73
C ALA A 541 -19.04 33.53 8.04
N SER A 542 -18.68 34.80 8.23
CA SER A 542 -19.10 35.57 9.40
C SER A 542 -19.62 36.94 9.02
N VAL A 543 -20.51 37.48 9.85
CA VAL A 543 -21.00 38.86 9.74
C VAL A 543 -21.34 39.42 11.12
N THR A 544 -20.93 40.67 11.37
CA THR A 544 -21.34 41.45 12.54
C THR A 544 -22.60 42.23 12.22
N VAL A 545 -23.66 42.04 13.02
CA VAL A 545 -24.94 42.73 12.82
C VAL A 545 -24.87 44.12 13.42
N SER A 546 -24.91 45.16 12.60
CA SER A 546 -24.76 46.58 13.01
C SER A 546 -26.06 47.38 12.87
N LYS A 547 -26.12 48.52 13.55
CA LYS A 547 -27.30 49.42 13.55
C LYS A 547 -27.40 50.27 12.30
#